data_AF-A2FME6-F1
#
_entry.id   AF-A2FME6-F1
#
_cell.length_a   1.000
_cell.length_b   1.000
_cell.length_c   1.000
_cell.angle_alpha   90.00
_cell.angle_beta   90.00
_cell.angle_gamma   90.00
#
_symmetry.space_group_name_H-M   'P 1'
#
loop_
_entity.id
_entity.type
_entity.pdbx_description
1 polymer ?
#
loop_
_entity_poly.entity_id
_entity_poly.type
_entity_poly.pdbx_seq_one_letter_code
_entity_poly.pdbx_strand_id
1 'polypeptide(L)'
;MNPPFKPLLSIGVSYIVDTCPQVAPNVLQYLQTILDGYIEGKISQYNAAAEYTKYIGTSLPLQKVTRILTVSPQPLKSIKEYPAEAQSFLLMKKTRSWSEIEDIRLIAGIHKYGLDSWGTIACFVGNSRTKAQCCQRWTRGLDPRITKMHWTPKEDAALLASISKHGIKSWTKVSNDIPSRSDVQCRYRYHQLISGNLPQHDSLIAQSPSEKPIISNETDNTPKNIIENSNLPPPSNLQASPDRSQKDKTPTKFKIPSIFLLVSQAEHRTVSIE
;
A
#
# COMPACT_ATOMS: atom_id res chain seq x y z
N MET A 1 22.80 -12.38 12.14
CA MET A 1 21.37 -12.73 12.08
C MET A 1 20.58 -11.45 11.85
N ASN A 2 19.71 -11.40 10.84
CA ASN A 2 18.86 -10.21 10.63
C ASN A 2 17.85 -10.11 11.79
N PRO A 3 17.57 -8.91 12.31
CA PRO A 3 16.60 -8.75 13.38
C PRO A 3 15.20 -9.22 12.93
N PRO A 4 14.38 -9.75 13.85
CA PRO A 4 13.04 -10.20 13.52
C PRO A 4 12.19 -9.03 13.00
N PHE A 5 11.37 -9.30 11.98
CA PHE A 5 10.46 -8.31 11.42
C PHE A 5 9.46 -7.84 12.49
N LYS A 6 9.40 -6.53 12.73
CA LYS A 6 8.45 -5.87 13.64
C LYS A 6 7.34 -5.19 12.83
N PRO A 7 6.14 -5.79 12.69
CA PRO A 7 5.11 -5.28 11.79
C PRO A 7 4.60 -3.89 12.18
N LEU A 8 4.29 -3.68 13.46
CA LEU A 8 3.77 -2.40 13.95
C LEU A 8 4.79 -1.26 13.83
N LEU A 9 6.06 -1.53 14.12
CA LEU A 9 7.14 -0.58 13.93
C LEU A 9 7.23 -0.17 12.45
N SER A 10 7.23 -1.14 11.55
CA SER A 10 7.31 -0.91 10.10
C SER A 10 6.10 -0.10 9.58
N ILE A 11 4.90 -0.37 10.10
CA ILE A 11 3.71 0.44 9.81
C ILE A 11 3.86 1.86 10.36
N GLY A 12 4.32 2.02 11.59
CA GLY A 12 4.51 3.35 12.16
C GLY A 12 5.57 4.18 11.41
N VAL A 13 6.63 3.53 10.92
CA VAL A 13 7.61 4.17 10.01
C VAL A 13 6.93 4.61 8.70
N SER A 14 6.05 3.79 8.12
CA SER A 14 5.30 4.21 6.93
C SER A 14 4.43 5.44 7.19
N TYR A 15 3.85 5.59 8.39
CA TYR A 15 3.10 6.79 8.75
C TYR A 15 3.97 8.05 8.85
N ILE A 16 5.25 7.92 9.24
CA ILE A 16 6.19 9.04 9.23
C ILE A 16 6.42 9.50 7.79
N VAL A 17 6.74 8.56 6.90
CA VAL A 17 7.02 8.85 5.48
C VAL A 17 5.78 9.41 4.77
N ASP A 18 4.60 8.87 5.04
CA ASP A 18 3.34 9.38 4.48
C ASP A 18 3.04 10.83 4.93
N THR A 19 3.43 11.18 6.17
CA THR A 19 3.18 12.50 6.75
C THR A 19 4.25 13.52 6.34
N CYS A 20 5.50 13.08 6.19
CA CYS A 20 6.62 13.89 5.76
C CYS A 20 7.45 13.13 4.71
N PRO A 21 7.06 13.19 3.42
CA PRO A 21 7.76 12.46 2.36
C PRO A 21 9.22 12.85 2.16
N GLN A 22 9.60 14.06 2.59
CA GLN A 22 10.95 14.61 2.46
C GLN A 22 11.78 14.49 3.75
N VAL A 23 11.35 13.65 4.70
CA VAL A 23 12.08 13.43 5.95
C VAL A 23 13.51 12.94 5.68
N ALA A 24 14.48 13.60 6.29
CA ALA A 24 15.89 13.22 6.13
C ALA A 24 16.13 11.79 6.70
N PRO A 25 16.96 10.94 6.06
CA PRO A 25 17.15 9.55 6.48
C PRO A 25 17.63 9.40 7.93
N ASN A 26 18.50 10.29 8.40
CA ASN A 26 18.97 10.31 9.78
C ASN A 26 17.85 10.64 10.78
N VAL A 27 16.95 11.56 10.42
CA VAL A 27 15.78 11.91 11.23
C VAL A 27 14.79 10.76 11.25
N LEU A 28 14.53 10.11 10.11
CA LEU A 28 13.65 8.94 10.03
C LEU A 28 14.18 7.80 10.92
N GLN A 29 15.48 7.51 10.84
CA GLN A 29 16.12 6.50 11.67
C GLN A 29 16.01 6.83 13.16
N TYR A 30 16.22 8.10 13.54
CA TYR A 30 16.04 8.54 14.93
C TYR A 30 14.59 8.36 15.40
N LEU A 31 13.61 8.86 14.64
CA LEU A 31 12.20 8.72 15.01
C LEU A 31 11.74 7.26 15.05
N GLN A 32 12.31 6.39 14.21
CA GLN A 32 12.10 4.95 14.31
C GLN A 32 12.59 4.38 15.65
N THR A 33 13.74 4.83 16.17
CA THR A 33 14.20 4.39 17.51
C THR A 33 13.28 4.88 18.63
N ILE A 34 12.78 6.11 18.53
CA ILE A 34 11.80 6.65 19.48
C ILE A 34 10.50 5.85 19.44
N LEU A 35 10.03 5.52 18.23
CA LEU A 35 8.84 4.72 18.04
C LEU A 35 8.98 3.31 18.61
N ASP A 36 10.11 2.65 18.37
CA ASP A 36 10.37 1.32 18.91
C ASP A 36 10.40 1.34 20.44
N GLY A 37 11.07 2.34 21.03
CA GLY A 37 11.05 2.57 22.47
C GLY A 37 9.64 2.85 23.03
N TYR A 38 8.79 3.56 22.31
CA TYR A 38 7.40 3.79 22.68
C TYR A 38 6.56 2.51 22.62
N ILE A 39 6.66 1.74 21.53
CA ILE A 39 5.94 0.47 21.35
C ILE A 39 6.35 -0.54 22.45
N GLU A 40 7.62 -0.55 22.84
CA GLU A 40 8.15 -1.39 23.91
C GLU A 40 7.86 -0.86 25.32
N GLY A 41 7.20 0.30 25.46
CA GLY A 41 6.88 0.91 26.75
C GLY A 41 8.06 1.55 27.48
N LYS A 42 9.22 1.68 26.83
CA LYS A 42 10.44 2.30 27.36
C LYS A 42 10.38 3.83 27.31
N ILE A 43 9.60 4.39 26.39
CA ILE A 43 9.40 5.83 26.22
C ILE A 43 7.91 6.13 26.41
N SER A 44 7.59 7.17 27.18
CA SER A 44 6.20 7.59 27.37
C SER A 44 5.62 8.20 26.08
N GLN A 45 4.29 8.13 25.91
CA GLN A 45 3.63 8.78 24.78
C GLN A 45 3.96 10.28 24.69
N TYR A 46 4.01 10.97 25.83
CA TYR A 46 4.33 12.39 25.90
C TYR A 46 5.74 12.69 25.37
N ASN A 47 6.76 11.94 25.84
CA ASN A 47 8.14 12.13 25.41
C ASN A 47 8.32 11.80 23.93
N ALA A 48 7.71 10.70 23.46
CA ALA A 48 7.75 10.35 22.04
C ALA A 48 7.06 11.41 21.17
N ALA A 49 5.90 11.94 21.61
CA ALA A 49 5.17 12.97 20.86
C ALA A 49 5.95 14.28 20.76
N ALA A 50 6.69 14.65 21.81
CA ALA A 50 7.55 15.82 21.82
C ALA A 50 8.68 15.71 20.76
N GLU A 51 9.36 14.56 20.69
CA GLU A 51 10.39 14.32 19.67
C GLU A 51 9.82 14.34 18.24
N TYR A 52 8.66 13.72 18.02
CA TYR A 52 7.98 13.77 16.72
C TYR A 52 7.64 15.21 16.31
N THR A 53 7.06 15.98 17.22
CA THR A 53 6.69 17.39 16.96
C THR A 53 7.93 18.24 16.68
N LYS A 54 9.05 17.99 17.38
CA LYS A 54 10.33 18.69 17.18
C LYS A 54 10.92 18.46 15.79
N TYR A 55 10.88 17.22 15.27
CA TYR A 55 11.59 16.88 14.02
C TYR A 55 10.72 16.91 12.76
N ILE A 56 9.41 16.64 12.86
CA ILE A 56 8.50 16.62 11.70
C ILE A 56 7.29 17.55 11.88
N GLY A 57 7.25 18.37 12.94
CA GLY A 57 6.20 19.36 13.16
C GLY A 57 4.85 18.79 13.63
N THR A 58 4.73 17.47 13.81
CA THR A 58 3.47 16.82 14.19
C THR A 58 3.68 15.50 14.92
N SER A 59 2.74 15.15 15.81
CA SER A 59 2.68 13.84 16.48
C SER A 59 1.68 12.87 15.84
N LEU A 60 1.05 13.23 14.71
CA LEU A 60 0.04 12.41 14.03
C LEU A 60 0.46 10.96 13.75
N PRO A 61 1.67 10.67 13.24
CA PRO A 61 2.08 9.27 13.03
C PRO A 61 2.11 8.46 14.33
N LEU A 62 2.58 9.07 15.42
CA LEU A 62 2.59 8.46 16.74
C LEU A 62 1.15 8.21 17.23
N GLN A 63 0.25 9.19 17.09
CA GLN A 63 -1.16 9.05 17.48
C GLN A 63 -1.86 7.89 16.73
N LYS A 64 -1.54 7.68 15.45
CA LYS A 64 -2.04 6.52 14.68
C LYS A 64 -1.56 5.20 15.28
N VAL A 65 -0.29 5.11 15.67
CA VAL A 65 0.24 3.93 16.37
C VAL A 65 -0.39 3.77 17.76
N THR A 66 -0.59 4.86 18.49
CA THR A 66 -1.30 4.86 19.77
C THR A 66 -2.71 4.30 19.63
N ARG A 67 -3.49 4.69 18.61
CA ARG A 67 -4.83 4.12 18.36
C ARG A 67 -4.80 2.61 18.15
N ILE A 68 -3.72 2.06 17.58
CA ILE A 68 -3.54 0.62 17.41
C ILE A 68 -3.24 -0.04 18.76
N LEU A 69 -2.33 0.53 19.54
CA LEU A 69 -1.94 -0.01 20.85
C LEU A 69 -3.07 0.06 21.89
N THR A 70 -3.95 1.06 21.80
CA THR A 70 -5.05 1.29 22.75
C THR A 70 -6.40 0.77 22.27
N VAL A 71 -6.45 0.01 21.18
CA VAL A 71 -7.71 -0.54 20.67
C VAL A 71 -8.36 -1.47 21.70
N SER A 72 -9.67 -1.35 21.88
CA SER A 72 -10.41 -2.16 22.86
C SER A 72 -10.16 -3.66 22.64
N PRO A 73 -9.90 -4.43 23.72
CA PRO A 73 -9.66 -5.87 23.60
C PRO A 73 -10.92 -6.64 23.18
N GLN A 74 -12.10 -6.06 23.35
CA GLN A 74 -13.36 -6.72 23.03
C GLN A 74 -13.57 -6.80 21.51
N PRO A 75 -13.90 -7.99 20.97
CA PRO A 75 -14.11 -8.16 19.54
C PRO A 75 -15.30 -7.32 19.05
N LEU A 76 -15.24 -6.89 17.78
CA LEU A 76 -16.37 -6.22 17.16
C LEU A 76 -17.55 -7.18 17.06
N LYS A 77 -18.75 -6.71 17.38
CA LYS A 77 -19.98 -7.46 17.21
C LYS A 77 -20.25 -7.73 15.73
N SER A 78 -20.71 -8.94 15.40
CA SER A 78 -21.22 -9.26 14.07
C SER A 78 -22.48 -8.45 13.78
N ILE A 79 -22.74 -8.15 12.50
CA ILE A 79 -24.02 -7.55 12.08
C ILE A 79 -25.19 -8.38 12.59
N LYS A 80 -25.06 -9.71 12.61
CA LYS A 80 -26.12 -10.63 13.08
C LYS A 80 -26.48 -10.45 14.55
N GLU A 81 -25.62 -9.83 15.34
CA GLU A 81 -25.85 -9.57 16.77
C GLU A 81 -26.61 -8.25 17.02
N TYR A 82 -26.85 -7.44 15.98
CA TYR A 82 -27.65 -6.22 16.08
C TYR A 82 -29.15 -6.50 15.85
N PRO A 83 -30.07 -5.67 16.36
CA PRO A 83 -31.51 -5.79 16.08
C PRO A 83 -31.82 -5.75 14.59
N ALA A 84 -32.89 -6.44 14.15
CA ALA A 84 -33.24 -6.62 12.75
C ALA A 84 -33.39 -5.28 11.99
N GLU A 85 -33.88 -4.26 12.68
CA GLU A 85 -34.05 -2.90 12.17
C GLU A 85 -32.70 -2.29 11.77
N ALA A 86 -31.67 -2.50 12.60
CA ALA A 86 -30.30 -2.04 12.36
C ALA A 86 -29.53 -2.91 11.35
N GLN A 87 -29.90 -4.19 11.20
CA GLN A 87 -29.25 -5.09 10.23
C GLN A 87 -29.49 -4.64 8.78
N SER A 88 -30.71 -4.19 8.47
CA SER A 88 -31.10 -3.78 7.11
C SER A 88 -30.21 -2.68 6.52
N PHE A 89 -29.87 -1.67 7.33
CA PHE A 89 -28.95 -0.59 6.97
C PHE A 89 -27.51 -1.09 6.71
N LEU A 90 -27.07 -2.09 7.48
CA LEU A 90 -25.70 -2.62 7.43
C LEU A 90 -25.47 -3.67 6.33
N LEU A 91 -26.52 -4.36 5.88
CA LEU A 91 -26.47 -5.45 4.90
C LEU A 91 -26.64 -5.00 3.44
N MET A 92 -26.95 -3.72 3.19
CA MET A 92 -27.18 -3.17 1.84
C MET A 92 -25.98 -3.27 0.87
N LYS A 93 -24.78 -3.65 1.32
CA LYS A 93 -23.58 -3.77 0.46
C LYS A 93 -23.30 -5.23 0.05
N LYS A 94 -23.35 -5.52 -1.26
CA LYS A 94 -23.03 -6.84 -1.88
C LYS A 94 -21.67 -7.42 -1.49
N THR A 95 -20.70 -6.57 -1.11
CA THR A 95 -19.39 -6.97 -0.60
C THR A 95 -19.05 -6.17 0.65
N ARG A 96 -18.66 -6.86 1.73
CA ARG A 96 -18.30 -6.21 2.97
C ARG A 96 -16.87 -5.68 2.93
N SER A 97 -16.72 -4.41 2.56
CA SER A 97 -15.46 -3.65 2.61
C SER A 97 -14.84 -3.71 4.01
N TRP A 98 -13.51 -3.73 4.09
CA TRP A 98 -12.80 -3.53 5.36
C TRP A 98 -12.98 -2.09 5.82
N SER A 99 -13.34 -1.92 7.09
CA SER A 99 -13.39 -0.63 7.76
C SER A 99 -12.06 -0.30 8.43
N GLU A 100 -11.82 0.99 8.68
CA GLU A 100 -10.62 1.45 9.38
C GLU A 100 -10.45 0.76 10.74
N ILE A 101 -11.54 0.62 11.50
CA ILE A 101 -11.47 -0.04 12.81
C ILE A 101 -11.10 -1.52 12.70
N GLU A 102 -11.54 -2.23 11.66
CA GLU A 102 -11.11 -3.61 11.43
C GLU A 102 -9.63 -3.70 11.08
N ASP A 103 -9.11 -2.77 10.28
CA ASP A 103 -7.68 -2.70 9.96
C ASP A 103 -6.85 -2.39 11.21
N ILE A 104 -7.27 -1.43 12.04
CA ILE A 104 -6.62 -1.10 13.33
C ILE A 104 -6.56 -2.35 14.23
N ARG A 105 -7.69 -3.06 14.37
CA ARG A 105 -7.75 -4.30 15.17
C ARG A 105 -6.90 -5.40 14.58
N LEU A 106 -6.84 -5.53 13.27
CA LEU A 106 -6.02 -6.53 12.59
C LEU A 106 -4.54 -6.28 12.86
N ILE A 107 -4.08 -5.03 12.74
CA ILE A 107 -2.69 -4.65 13.03
C ILE A 107 -2.37 -4.86 14.51
N ALA A 108 -3.27 -4.47 15.42
CA ALA A 108 -3.11 -4.70 16.86
C ALA A 108 -3.05 -6.19 17.21
N GLY A 109 -3.91 -7.01 16.59
CA GLY A 109 -3.89 -8.47 16.73
C GLY A 109 -2.58 -9.07 16.25
N ILE A 110 -2.05 -8.64 15.11
CA ILE A 110 -0.75 -9.07 14.59
C ILE A 110 0.38 -8.69 15.55
N HIS A 111 0.36 -7.46 16.08
CA HIS A 111 1.34 -7.01 17.05
C HIS A 111 1.33 -7.88 18.34
N LYS A 112 0.13 -8.25 18.80
CA LYS A 112 -0.06 -9.00 20.06
C LYS A 112 0.19 -10.50 19.93
N TYR A 113 -0.23 -11.11 18.82
CA TYR A 113 -0.28 -12.59 18.67
C TYR A 113 0.73 -13.12 17.63
N GLY A 114 1.39 -12.25 16.87
CA GLY A 114 2.32 -12.63 15.80
C GLY A 114 1.63 -12.99 14.48
N LEU A 115 2.41 -13.08 13.41
CA LEU A 115 1.93 -13.26 12.03
C LEU A 115 1.40 -14.67 11.71
N ASP A 116 1.56 -15.64 12.59
CA ASP A 116 1.14 -17.03 12.35
C ASP A 116 -0.22 -17.36 13.01
N SER A 117 -0.66 -16.50 13.94
CA SER A 117 -1.82 -16.74 14.82
C SER A 117 -3.15 -16.26 14.21
N TRP A 118 -3.40 -16.49 12.92
CA TRP A 118 -4.54 -15.92 12.19
C TRP A 118 -5.92 -16.27 12.77
N GLY A 119 -6.06 -17.44 13.42
CA GLY A 119 -7.30 -17.83 14.12
C GLY A 119 -7.60 -16.88 15.29
N THR A 120 -6.63 -16.71 16.18
CA THR A 120 -6.71 -15.79 17.33
C THR A 120 -6.90 -14.34 16.87
N ILE A 121 -6.19 -13.93 15.83
CA ILE A 121 -6.33 -12.59 15.23
C ILE A 121 -7.75 -12.38 14.69
N ALA A 122 -8.33 -13.35 13.99
CA ALA A 122 -9.69 -13.24 13.47
C ALA A 122 -10.72 -13.08 14.60
N CYS A 123 -10.59 -13.86 15.67
CA CYS A 123 -11.40 -13.69 16.88
C CYS A 123 -11.23 -12.30 17.48
N PHE A 124 -9.99 -11.80 17.58
CA PHE A 124 -9.72 -10.46 18.08
C PHE A 124 -10.32 -9.36 17.19
N VAL A 125 -10.16 -9.44 15.87
CA VAL A 125 -10.77 -8.47 14.94
C VAL A 125 -12.29 -8.45 15.11
N GLY A 126 -12.90 -9.64 15.25
CA GLY A 126 -14.33 -9.79 15.39
C GLY A 126 -15.05 -9.52 14.07
N ASN A 127 -16.30 -9.06 14.17
CA ASN A 127 -17.12 -8.68 13.03
C ASN A 127 -17.33 -9.82 12.02
N SER A 128 -17.24 -11.08 12.47
CA SER A 128 -17.29 -12.28 11.62
C SER A 128 -16.21 -12.35 10.53
N ARG A 129 -15.06 -11.67 10.70
CA ARG A 129 -13.90 -11.88 9.82
C ARG A 129 -13.29 -13.24 10.07
N THR A 130 -12.93 -13.95 9.01
CA THR A 130 -12.29 -15.27 9.09
C THR A 130 -10.77 -15.16 9.05
N LYS A 131 -10.07 -16.21 9.52
CA LYS A 131 -8.59 -16.29 9.46
C LYS A 131 -8.04 -16.02 8.06
N ALA A 132 -8.70 -16.54 7.02
CA ALA A 132 -8.30 -16.37 5.63
C ALA A 132 -8.47 -14.91 5.19
N GLN A 133 -9.57 -14.26 5.56
CA GLN A 133 -9.83 -12.85 5.24
C GLN A 133 -8.80 -11.94 5.92
N CYS A 134 -8.45 -12.19 7.19
CA CYS A 134 -7.43 -11.42 7.91
C CYS A 134 -6.05 -11.56 7.26
N CYS A 135 -5.62 -12.80 6.97
CA CYS A 135 -4.35 -13.07 6.30
C CYS A 135 -4.29 -12.41 4.91
N GLN A 136 -5.37 -12.52 4.13
CA GLN A 136 -5.49 -11.89 2.82
C GLN A 136 -5.45 -10.36 2.91
N ARG A 137 -6.13 -9.76 3.89
CA ARG A 137 -6.12 -8.30 4.10
C ARG A 137 -4.72 -7.80 4.44
N TRP A 138 -4.00 -8.52 5.30
CA TRP A 138 -2.62 -8.21 5.63
C TRP A 138 -1.72 -8.27 4.40
N THR A 139 -1.61 -9.46 3.81
CA THR A 139 -0.67 -9.76 2.71
C THR A 139 -0.90 -8.98 1.43
N ARG A 140 -2.10 -8.42 1.22
CA ARG A 140 -2.44 -7.67 0.01
C ARG A 140 -2.54 -6.17 0.18
N GLY A 141 -2.52 -5.65 1.41
CA GLY A 141 -2.79 -4.22 1.59
C GLY A 141 -2.35 -3.56 2.88
N LEU A 142 -2.15 -4.28 3.98
CA LEU A 142 -1.68 -3.67 5.24
C LEU A 142 -0.20 -3.94 5.53
N ASP A 143 0.38 -4.99 4.96
CA ASP A 143 1.79 -5.31 5.13
C ASP A 143 2.66 -4.18 4.53
N PRO A 144 3.49 -3.48 5.32
CA PRO A 144 4.29 -2.36 4.85
C PRO A 144 5.38 -2.76 3.85
N ARG A 145 5.64 -4.07 3.68
CA ARG A 145 6.52 -4.58 2.63
C ARG A 145 5.88 -4.50 1.24
N ILE A 146 4.55 -4.38 1.17
CA ILE A 146 3.82 -4.24 -0.08
C ILE A 146 3.81 -2.76 -0.49
N THR A 147 4.47 -2.45 -1.60
CA THR A 147 4.58 -1.08 -2.09
C THR A 147 3.32 -0.65 -2.85
N LYS A 148 2.94 0.61 -2.65
CA LYS A 148 1.88 1.31 -3.39
C LYS A 148 2.42 2.15 -4.55
N MET A 149 3.74 2.15 -4.75
CA MET A 149 4.41 2.92 -5.79
C MET A 149 4.14 2.38 -7.19
N HIS A 150 4.43 3.19 -8.20
CA HIS A 150 4.40 2.80 -9.61
C HIS A 150 5.31 1.60 -9.90
N TRP A 151 4.96 0.83 -10.92
CA TRP A 151 5.78 -0.29 -11.38
C TRP A 151 7.02 0.21 -12.10
N THR A 152 8.17 -0.33 -11.72
CA THR A 152 9.43 -0.05 -12.42
C THR A 152 9.65 -1.02 -13.57
N PRO A 153 10.45 -0.67 -14.60
CA PRO A 153 10.81 -1.61 -15.66
C PRO A 153 11.48 -2.88 -15.15
N LYS A 154 12.25 -2.77 -14.05
CA LYS A 154 12.85 -3.92 -13.37
C LYS A 154 11.81 -4.86 -12.77
N GLU A 155 10.78 -4.31 -12.13
CA GLU A 155 9.66 -5.11 -11.60
C GLU A 155 8.84 -5.74 -12.72
N ASP A 156 8.63 -5.04 -13.83
CA ASP A 156 7.93 -5.60 -15.01
C ASP A 156 8.71 -6.77 -15.62
N ALA A 157 10.04 -6.65 -15.75
CA ALA A 157 10.90 -7.75 -16.21
C ALA A 157 10.82 -8.96 -15.26
N ALA A 158 10.88 -8.72 -13.94
CA ALA A 158 10.73 -9.77 -12.93
C ALA A 158 9.34 -10.45 -13.00
N LEU A 159 8.29 -9.68 -13.23
CA LEU A 159 6.92 -10.18 -13.42
C LEU A 159 6.82 -11.11 -14.61
N LEU A 160 7.32 -10.71 -15.77
CA LEU A 160 7.27 -11.54 -16.98
C LEU A 160 8.11 -12.82 -16.82
N ALA A 161 9.30 -12.71 -16.23
CA ALA A 161 10.15 -13.87 -15.94
C ALA A 161 9.47 -14.87 -14.98
N SER A 162 8.86 -14.37 -13.91
CA SER A 162 8.16 -15.21 -12.94
C SER A 162 6.90 -15.86 -13.53
N ILE A 163 6.16 -15.15 -14.38
CA ILE A 163 5.03 -15.72 -15.14
C ILE A 163 5.51 -16.80 -16.12
N SER A 164 6.65 -16.62 -16.79
CA SER A 164 7.23 -17.65 -17.65
C SER A 164 7.59 -18.91 -16.86
N LYS A 165 8.00 -18.75 -15.60
CA LYS A 165 8.38 -19.86 -14.70
C LYS A 165 7.17 -20.61 -14.12
N HIS A 166 6.15 -19.89 -13.64
CA HIS A 166 5.04 -20.49 -12.87
C HIS A 166 3.71 -20.56 -13.63
N GLY A 167 3.58 -19.81 -14.73
CA GLY A 167 2.36 -19.66 -15.52
C GLY A 167 1.37 -18.61 -14.99
N ILE A 168 0.45 -18.21 -15.87
CA ILE A 168 -0.52 -17.12 -15.68
C ILE A 168 -1.67 -17.42 -14.69
N LYS A 169 -1.68 -18.59 -14.05
CA LYS A 169 -2.71 -18.99 -13.07
C LYS A 169 -2.19 -19.03 -11.64
N SER A 170 -0.88 -18.92 -11.43
CA SER A 170 -0.22 -19.12 -10.14
C SER A 170 0.28 -17.81 -9.53
N TRP A 171 -0.59 -16.81 -9.40
CA TRP A 171 -0.24 -15.46 -8.96
C TRP A 171 0.44 -15.38 -7.59
N THR A 172 0.08 -16.26 -6.66
CA THR A 172 0.76 -16.32 -5.35
C THR A 172 2.23 -16.75 -5.49
N LYS A 173 2.53 -17.70 -6.38
CA LYS A 173 3.93 -18.08 -6.67
C LYS A 173 4.66 -16.94 -7.38
N VAL A 174 3.97 -16.25 -8.29
CA VAL A 174 4.52 -15.09 -9.01
C VAL A 174 4.88 -13.96 -8.05
N SER A 175 3.99 -13.59 -7.14
CA SER A 175 4.27 -12.55 -6.14
C SER A 175 5.38 -12.93 -5.16
N ASN A 176 5.59 -14.22 -4.89
CA ASN A 176 6.69 -14.65 -4.02
C ASN A 176 8.07 -14.36 -4.63
N ASP A 177 8.18 -14.31 -5.96
CA ASP A 177 9.42 -13.90 -6.64
C ASP A 177 9.58 -12.35 -6.69
N ILE A 178 8.53 -11.59 -6.31
CA ILE A 178 8.48 -10.12 -6.34
C ILE A 178 7.97 -9.62 -4.99
N PRO A 179 8.81 -9.67 -3.94
CA PRO A 179 8.35 -9.53 -2.55
C PRO A 179 7.72 -8.17 -2.21
N SER A 180 7.95 -7.13 -3.02
CA SER A 180 7.32 -5.81 -2.87
C SER A 180 5.88 -5.75 -3.40
N ARG A 181 5.40 -6.78 -4.11
CA ARG A 181 4.11 -6.77 -4.82
C ARG A 181 3.24 -7.95 -4.40
N SER A 182 1.94 -7.68 -4.23
CA SER A 182 0.95 -8.71 -3.96
C SER A 182 0.53 -9.46 -5.24
N ASP A 183 -0.01 -10.66 -5.06
CA ASP A 183 -0.58 -11.49 -6.13
C ASP A 183 -1.60 -10.73 -7.00
N VAL A 184 -2.43 -9.91 -6.35
CA VAL A 184 -3.42 -9.07 -7.04
C VAL A 184 -2.76 -7.98 -7.88
N GLN A 185 -1.71 -7.32 -7.36
CA GLN A 185 -0.97 -6.30 -8.12
C GLN A 185 -0.28 -6.92 -9.33
N CYS A 186 0.39 -8.07 -9.15
CA CYS A 186 1.05 -8.79 -10.25
C CYS A 186 0.07 -9.16 -11.37
N ARG A 187 -1.08 -9.72 -11.01
CA ARG A 187 -2.14 -10.04 -11.98
C ARG A 187 -2.62 -8.81 -12.74
N TYR A 188 -2.91 -7.73 -12.01
CA TYR A 188 -3.40 -6.50 -12.62
C TYR A 188 -2.37 -5.89 -13.57
N ARG A 189 -1.10 -5.83 -13.15
CA ARG A 189 -0.02 -5.30 -13.99
C ARG A 189 0.19 -6.12 -15.25
N TYR A 190 0.15 -7.44 -15.16
CA TYR A 190 0.25 -8.31 -16.33
C TYR A 190 -0.87 -8.00 -17.34
N HIS A 191 -2.10 -7.81 -16.87
CA HIS A 191 -3.21 -7.42 -17.75
C HIS A 191 -3.00 -6.05 -18.41
N GLN A 192 -2.37 -5.08 -17.72
CA GLN A 192 -1.99 -3.80 -18.34
C GLN A 192 -0.94 -3.97 -19.43
N LEU A 193 0.12 -4.76 -19.15
CA LEU A 193 1.21 -5.03 -20.10
C LEU A 193 0.70 -5.68 -21.39
N ILE A 194 -0.17 -6.69 -21.30
CA ILE A 194 -0.71 -7.38 -22.48
C ILE A 194 -1.74 -6.54 -23.25
N SER A 195 -2.41 -5.59 -22.59
CA SER A 195 -3.42 -4.74 -23.22
C SER A 195 -2.84 -3.47 -23.84
N GLY A 196 -1.53 -3.22 -23.68
CA GLY A 196 -0.88 -1.97 -24.09
C GLY A 196 -1.29 -0.74 -23.26
N ASN A 197 -2.08 -0.92 -22.20
CA ASN A 197 -2.61 0.15 -21.35
C ASN A 197 -1.66 0.46 -20.19
N LEU A 198 -0.42 0.88 -20.53
CA LEU A 198 0.54 1.35 -19.54
C LEU A 198 0.29 2.83 -19.23
N PRO A 199 0.21 3.24 -17.97
CA PRO A 199 0.28 4.65 -17.60
C PRO A 199 1.61 5.22 -18.14
N GLN A 200 1.53 6.31 -18.91
CA GLN A 200 2.72 6.98 -19.42
C GLN A 200 3.58 7.42 -18.21
N HIS A 201 4.83 6.98 -18.18
CA HIS A 201 5.77 7.36 -17.14
C HIS A 201 6.32 8.73 -17.52
N ASP A 202 5.87 9.79 -16.84
CA ASP A 202 6.44 11.12 -17.03
C ASP A 202 7.95 11.05 -16.76
N SER A 203 8.70 11.15 -17.86
CA SER A 203 10.15 11.03 -17.88
C SER A 203 10.73 12.40 -17.58
N LEU A 204 10.66 12.82 -16.32
CA LEU A 204 11.45 13.95 -15.84
C LEU A 204 12.66 13.38 -15.10
N ILE A 205 13.80 13.37 -15.80
CA ILE A 205 15.18 13.66 -15.36
C ILE A 205 16.11 13.15 -16.48
N ALA A 206 16.40 14.04 -17.42
CA ALA A 206 17.55 13.96 -18.32
C ALA A 206 17.83 15.35 -18.91
N GLN A 207 18.38 16.26 -18.10
CA GLN A 207 19.15 17.39 -18.62
C GLN A 207 20.37 17.60 -17.73
N SER A 208 21.54 17.31 -18.31
CA SER A 208 22.86 17.64 -17.78
C SER A 208 23.11 19.15 -17.89
N PRO A 209 23.97 19.73 -17.05
CA PRO A 209 24.07 21.18 -16.84
C PRO A 209 24.93 21.88 -17.90
N SER A 210 24.52 23.08 -18.32
CA SER A 210 25.40 24.09 -18.92
C SER A 210 25.28 25.40 -18.13
N GLU A 211 26.41 25.82 -17.58
CA GLU A 211 26.72 27.15 -17.01
C GLU A 211 26.79 28.20 -18.15
N LYS A 212 26.62 29.53 -18.06
CA LYS A 212 26.56 30.65 -17.05
C LYS A 212 26.20 31.95 -17.88
N PRO A 213 26.16 33.23 -17.39
CA PRO A 213 26.31 33.81 -16.03
C PRO A 213 25.30 34.95 -15.62
N ILE A 214 25.08 35.04 -14.29
CA ILE A 214 25.03 36.18 -13.31
C ILE A 214 24.66 37.63 -13.74
N ILE A 215 23.77 38.26 -12.92
CA ILE A 215 23.78 39.61 -12.25
C ILE A 215 22.33 40.16 -12.20
N SER A 216 21.77 40.84 -11.20
CA SER A 216 21.71 40.85 -9.73
C SER A 216 20.64 41.91 -9.34
N ASN A 217 20.17 41.91 -8.08
CA ASN A 217 19.43 42.96 -7.35
C ASN A 217 17.90 43.03 -7.60
N GLU A 218 17.01 43.40 -6.68
CA GLU A 218 16.87 43.37 -5.21
C GLU A 218 15.44 43.90 -4.90
N THR A 219 14.88 43.55 -3.74
CA THR A 219 13.79 44.23 -2.98
C THR A 219 12.29 44.09 -3.34
N ASP A 220 11.59 43.47 -2.38
CA ASP A 220 10.40 43.90 -1.63
C ASP A 220 8.94 43.85 -2.16
N ASN A 221 8.13 43.35 -1.21
CA ASN A 221 6.72 43.62 -0.88
C ASN A 221 5.58 42.78 -1.52
N THR A 222 5.03 41.92 -0.65
CA THR A 222 3.67 41.36 -0.55
C THR A 222 2.57 42.45 -0.46
N PRO A 223 1.25 42.13 -0.35
CA PRO A 223 0.44 41.08 -1.00
C PRO A 223 -0.90 41.65 -1.57
N LYS A 224 -1.54 41.01 -2.57
CA LYS A 224 -3.00 41.13 -2.76
C LYS A 224 -3.68 39.83 -3.21
N ASN A 225 -4.76 39.53 -2.46
CA ASN A 225 -5.80 38.53 -2.67
C ASN A 225 -6.37 38.49 -4.10
N ILE A 226 -6.62 37.29 -4.61
CA ILE A 226 -7.83 36.99 -5.41
C ILE A 226 -8.39 35.64 -4.94
N ILE A 227 -9.68 35.68 -4.62
CA ILE A 227 -10.58 34.60 -4.26
C ILE A 227 -10.98 33.87 -5.53
N GLU A 228 -10.89 32.54 -5.59
CA GLU A 228 -11.94 31.73 -6.20
C GLU A 228 -11.90 30.26 -5.74
N ASN A 229 -13.10 29.77 -5.39
CA ASN A 229 -13.42 28.43 -4.93
C ASN A 229 -13.27 27.39 -6.06
N SER A 230 -12.86 26.17 -5.72
CA SER A 230 -13.62 24.98 -6.13
C SER A 230 -13.18 23.73 -5.37
N ASN A 231 -14.20 23.05 -4.83
CA ASN A 231 -14.15 21.79 -4.11
C ASN A 231 -13.62 20.65 -4.98
N LEU A 232 -12.65 19.88 -4.46
CA LEU A 232 -12.36 18.52 -4.96
C LEU A 232 -13.09 17.47 -4.09
N PRO A 233 -13.90 16.57 -4.68
CA PRO A 233 -14.50 15.46 -3.96
C PRO A 233 -13.54 14.26 -3.81
N PRO A 234 -13.77 13.36 -2.84
CA PRO A 234 -12.93 12.18 -2.61
C PRO A 234 -13.26 11.06 -3.62
N PRO A 235 -12.32 10.16 -3.96
CA PRO A 235 -12.64 9.03 -4.83
C PRO A 235 -13.40 7.97 -4.03
N SER A 236 -14.73 7.96 -4.21
CA SER A 236 -15.60 6.85 -3.84
C SER A 236 -15.71 5.86 -4.98
N ASN A 237 -15.61 4.58 -4.64
CA ASN A 237 -16.26 3.41 -5.26
C ASN A 237 -16.72 3.52 -6.72
N LEU A 238 -16.09 2.74 -7.60
CA LEU A 238 -16.76 2.21 -8.79
C LEU A 238 -17.17 0.76 -8.52
N GLN A 239 -18.47 0.62 -8.29
CA GLN A 239 -19.22 -0.62 -8.28
C GLN A 239 -19.68 -0.94 -9.72
N ALA A 240 -19.82 -2.23 -9.96
CA ALA A 240 -20.26 -2.94 -11.16
C ALA A 240 -21.38 -2.33 -12.03
N SER A 241 -21.44 -2.78 -13.31
CA SER A 241 -22.64 -3.23 -14.05
C SER A 241 -22.28 -3.71 -15.47
N PRO A 242 -23.15 -4.45 -16.21
CA PRO A 242 -24.24 -5.33 -15.80
C PRO A 242 -24.18 -6.74 -16.44
N ASP A 243 -25.06 -7.59 -15.94
CA ASP A 243 -25.42 -8.93 -16.42
C ASP A 243 -26.20 -8.88 -17.74
N ARG A 244 -25.88 -9.77 -18.70
CA ARG A 244 -26.77 -10.15 -19.80
C ARG A 244 -26.55 -11.64 -20.13
N SER A 245 -27.66 -12.37 -20.09
CA SER A 245 -27.79 -13.81 -20.15
C SER A 245 -27.20 -14.50 -21.40
N GLN A 246 -26.64 -15.69 -21.13
CA GLN A 246 -26.38 -16.89 -21.94
C GLN A 246 -26.69 -16.89 -23.45
N LYS A 247 -25.70 -17.37 -24.23
CA LYS A 247 -25.88 -18.40 -25.28
C LYS A 247 -24.55 -19.12 -25.58
N ASP A 248 -24.61 -20.44 -25.52
CA ASP A 248 -23.55 -21.40 -25.87
C ASP A 248 -22.99 -21.17 -27.28
N LYS A 249 -21.65 -21.15 -27.42
CA LYS A 249 -20.88 -21.72 -28.54
C LYS A 249 -19.47 -22.14 -28.06
N THR A 250 -19.07 -23.34 -28.48
CA THR A 250 -17.81 -24.07 -28.23
C THR A 250 -16.57 -23.39 -28.83
N PRO A 251 -15.34 -23.82 -28.50
CA PRO A 251 -14.19 -22.91 -28.34
C PRO A 251 -13.39 -22.71 -29.63
N THR A 252 -13.20 -21.44 -30.01
CA THR A 252 -12.22 -21.05 -31.03
C THR A 252 -10.84 -20.91 -30.39
N LYS A 253 -9.86 -21.68 -30.87
CA LYS A 253 -8.44 -21.63 -30.49
C LYS A 253 -7.90 -20.21 -30.60
N PHE A 254 -7.58 -19.57 -29.47
CA PHE A 254 -6.78 -18.35 -29.45
C PHE A 254 -5.30 -18.69 -29.30
N LYS A 255 -4.51 -18.32 -30.31
CA LYS A 255 -3.04 -18.43 -30.33
C LYS A 255 -2.45 -17.58 -29.20
N ILE A 256 -1.63 -18.21 -28.38
CA ILE A 256 -0.75 -17.58 -27.38
C ILE A 256 0.32 -16.78 -28.14
N PRO A 257 0.51 -15.47 -27.91
CA PRO A 257 1.71 -14.78 -28.37
C PRO A 257 2.92 -15.35 -27.63
N SER A 258 3.93 -15.77 -28.39
CA SER A 258 5.13 -16.43 -27.86
C SER A 258 5.87 -15.53 -26.86
N ILE A 259 6.06 -16.04 -25.65
CA ILE A 259 6.80 -15.42 -24.53
C ILE A 259 8.22 -14.97 -24.94
N PHE A 260 8.76 -15.50 -26.03
CA PHE A 260 10.07 -15.13 -26.58
C PHE A 260 10.18 -13.68 -27.07
N LEU A 261 9.09 -13.04 -27.52
CA LEU A 261 9.20 -11.72 -28.15
C LEU A 261 9.38 -10.57 -27.15
N LEU A 262 8.89 -10.72 -25.92
CA LEU A 262 8.97 -9.68 -24.88
C LEU A 262 10.29 -9.71 -24.09
N VAL A 263 10.97 -10.86 -24.03
CA VAL A 263 12.30 -10.97 -23.40
C VAL A 263 13.38 -10.38 -24.32
N SER A 264 13.24 -10.54 -25.64
CA SER A 264 14.23 -10.05 -26.63
C SER A 264 14.32 -8.53 -26.74
N GLN A 265 13.34 -7.77 -26.26
CA GLN A 265 13.37 -6.29 -26.30
C GLN A 265 14.06 -5.67 -25.08
N ALA A 266 14.43 -6.45 -24.06
CA ALA A 266 15.12 -5.97 -22.87
C ALA A 266 16.65 -6.03 -22.98
N GLU A 267 17.22 -6.84 -23.87
CA GLU A 267 18.67 -7.10 -23.93
C GLU A 267 19.45 -6.23 -24.96
N HIS A 268 18.78 -5.43 -25.79
CA HIS A 268 19.45 -4.59 -26.81
C HIS A 268 19.69 -3.12 -26.42
N ARG A 269 19.66 -2.77 -25.11
CA ARG A 269 20.04 -1.44 -24.61
C ARG A 269 21.25 -1.47 -23.68
N THR A 270 22.32 -2.15 -24.10
CA THR A 270 23.68 -1.90 -23.64
C THR A 270 24.64 -2.23 -24.77
N VAL A 271 25.68 -1.40 -24.94
CA VAL A 271 26.74 -1.39 -25.97
C VAL A 271 26.47 -0.40 -27.12
N SER A 272 26.97 0.81 -26.94
CA SER A 272 28.08 1.35 -27.75
C SER A 272 28.75 2.48 -26.97
N ILE A 273 29.97 2.22 -26.54
CA ILE A 273 30.97 3.21 -26.16
C ILE A 273 31.87 3.31 -27.39
N GLU A 274 31.90 4.49 -28.01
CA GLU A 274 33.08 5.11 -28.65
C GLU A 274 32.83 6.61 -28.76
#